data_AF-A0A8I2Z1E6-F1
#
_entry.id   AF-A0A8I2Z1E6-F1
#
_cell.length_a   1.000
_cell.length_b   1.000
_cell.length_c   1.000
_cell.angle_alpha   90.00
_cell.angle_beta   90.00
_cell.angle_gamma   90.00
#
_symmetry.space_group_name_H-M   'P 1'
#
loop_
_entity.id
_entity.type
_entity.pdbx_description
1 polymer ?
#
loop_
_entity_poly.entity_id
_entity_poly.type
_entity_poly.pdbx_seq_one_letter_code
_entity_poly.pdbx_strand_id
1 'polypeptide(L)'
;MSKISTKLEHLKVGDLIFADIIINPTDIADRSSKSATTSKAKQGKPVRRICLVLEPGKTSVQVTYVPTFKESTTLPSTLDKAMWYPFMPATKEGSLEPLPAMSNGKAQWASLRSKQTIAKDPISDSVPVTTVNLIKAKMKA
;
A
#
# COMPACT_ATOMS: atom_id res chain seq x y z
N MET A 1 -15.14 3.98 15.37
CA MET A 1 -15.62 3.42 14.09
C MET A 1 -15.70 1.91 14.22
N SER A 2 -16.88 1.32 14.01
CA SER A 2 -17.08 -0.13 14.08
C SER A 2 -16.35 -0.79 12.91
N LYS A 3 -15.42 -1.70 13.20
CA LYS A 3 -14.60 -2.40 12.19
C LYS A 3 -15.43 -3.52 11.59
N ILE A 4 -16.10 -3.26 10.47
CA ILE A 4 -16.83 -4.29 9.73
C ILE A 4 -15.79 -5.13 8.97
N SER A 5 -15.81 -6.44 9.20
CA SER A 5 -15.06 -7.39 8.38
C SER A 5 -15.75 -7.48 7.03
N THR A 6 -15.03 -7.23 5.95
CA THR A 6 -15.57 -7.33 4.59
C THR A 6 -15.13 -8.64 3.99
N LYS A 7 -16.09 -9.43 3.51
CA LYS A 7 -15.80 -10.69 2.82
C LYS A 7 -14.92 -10.42 1.60
N LEU A 8 -13.92 -11.28 1.37
CA LEU A 8 -13.01 -11.17 0.22
C LEU A 8 -13.74 -11.05 -1.12
N GLU A 9 -14.82 -11.82 -1.31
CA GLU A 9 -15.62 -11.81 -2.54
C GLU A 9 -16.34 -10.48 -2.84
N HIS A 10 -16.48 -9.61 -1.84
CA HIS A 10 -17.08 -8.29 -2.00
C HIS A 10 -16.05 -7.19 -2.30
N LEU A 11 -14.76 -7.49 -2.15
CA LEU A 11 -13.71 -6.52 -2.41
C LEU A 11 -13.56 -6.27 -3.90
N LYS A 12 -13.40 -5.00 -4.25
CA LYS A 12 -13.26 -4.51 -5.63
C LYS A 12 -11.89 -3.90 -5.82
N VAL A 13 -11.48 -3.84 -7.09
CA VAL A 13 -10.35 -3.04 -7.55
C VAL A 13 -10.53 -1.61 -7.02
N GLY A 14 -9.61 -1.13 -6.19
CA GLY A 14 -9.74 0.18 -5.54
C GLY A 14 -10.02 0.13 -4.07
N ASP A 15 -10.45 -0.99 -3.51
CA ASP A 15 -10.71 -1.01 -2.08
C ASP A 15 -9.41 -0.87 -1.28
N LEU A 16 -9.43 -0.04 -0.24
CA LEU A 16 -8.37 0.05 0.75
C LEU A 16 -8.69 -0.92 1.88
N ILE A 17 -7.77 -1.77 2.26
CA ILE A 17 -8.00 -2.75 3.31
C ILE A 17 -6.88 -2.73 4.34
N PHE A 18 -7.21 -2.98 5.60
CA PHE A 18 -6.22 -3.34 6.60
C PHE A 18 -5.96 -4.83 6.54
N ALA A 19 -4.78 -5.22 6.08
CA ALA A 19 -4.33 -6.61 6.01
C ALA A 19 -2.95 -6.78 6.63
N ASP A 20 -2.62 -7.98 7.08
CA ASP A 20 -1.27 -8.32 7.51
C ASP A 20 -0.43 -8.67 6.28
N ILE A 21 0.61 -7.88 6.01
CA ILE A 21 1.47 -8.03 4.83
C ILE A 21 2.94 -8.11 5.23
N ILE A 22 3.74 -8.76 4.39
CA ILE A 22 5.19 -8.79 4.55
C ILE A 22 5.76 -7.56 3.84
N ILE A 23 6.37 -6.64 4.60
CA ILE A 23 7.02 -5.46 4.04
C ILE A 23 8.38 -5.89 3.47
N ASN A 24 8.68 -5.51 2.23
CA ASN A 24 10.00 -5.79 1.68
C ASN A 24 11.07 -5.03 2.48
N PRO A 25 12.18 -5.68 2.93
CA PRO A 25 13.22 -4.99 3.70
C PRO A 25 13.85 -3.78 2.98
N THR A 26 13.82 -3.75 1.65
CA THR A 26 14.29 -2.61 0.84
C THR A 26 13.36 -1.40 0.94
N ASP A 27 12.11 -1.59 1.35
CA ASP A 27 11.11 -0.54 1.49
C ASP A 27 11.09 0.07 2.90
N ILE A 28 12.07 -0.29 3.74
CA ILE A 28 12.28 0.30 5.07
C ILE A 28 13.03 1.63 4.91
N ALA A 29 12.30 2.74 5.07
CA ALA A 29 12.83 4.10 4.95
C ALA A 29 13.99 4.41 5.92
N ASP A 30 13.87 4.00 7.19
CA ASP A 30 14.93 4.14 8.19
C ASP A 30 15.31 2.75 8.72
N ARG A 31 16.44 2.24 8.22
CA ARG A 31 16.98 0.94 8.63
C ARG A 31 17.54 0.94 10.04
N SER A 32 17.83 2.09 10.65
CA SER A 32 18.28 2.17 12.04
C SER A 32 17.12 2.17 13.04
N SER A 33 15.89 2.45 12.57
CA SER A 33 14.69 2.45 13.39
C SER A 33 14.50 1.15 14.18
N LYS A 34 14.17 1.32 15.46
CA LYS A 34 13.85 0.25 16.42
C LYS A 34 12.34 0.03 16.59
N SER A 35 11.52 0.66 15.73
CA SER A 35 10.07 0.51 15.82
C SER A 35 9.65 -0.95 15.65
N ALA A 36 8.56 -1.37 16.30
CA ALA A 36 8.03 -2.73 16.17
C ALA A 36 7.75 -3.10 14.70
N THR A 37 7.34 -2.12 13.90
CA THR A 37 7.18 -2.24 12.44
C THR A 37 8.50 -2.62 11.78
N THR A 38 9.54 -1.81 11.99
CA THR A 38 10.83 -2.00 11.34
C THR A 38 11.45 -3.33 11.74
N SER A 39 11.34 -3.70 13.02
CA SER A 39 11.81 -4.99 13.53
C SER A 39 11.09 -6.16 12.87
N LYS A 40 9.76 -6.11 12.73
CA LYS A 40 8.99 -7.17 12.04
C LYS A 40 9.32 -7.24 10.54
N ALA A 41 9.40 -6.09 9.86
CA ALA A 41 9.76 -6.02 8.44
C ALA A 41 11.15 -6.62 8.17
N LYS A 42 12.16 -6.29 8.99
CA LYS A 42 13.50 -6.88 8.91
C LYS A 42 13.50 -8.40 9.09
N GLN A 43 12.59 -8.93 9.90
CA GLN A 43 12.44 -10.37 10.15
C GLN A 43 11.54 -11.08 9.13
N GLY A 44 11.03 -10.37 8.11
CA GLY A 44 10.06 -10.93 7.17
C GLY A 44 8.71 -11.30 7.80
N LYS A 45 8.39 -10.74 8.98
CA LYS A 45 7.14 -11.04 9.69
C LYS A 45 5.99 -10.16 9.19
N PRO A 46 4.75 -10.68 9.15
CA PRO A 46 3.59 -9.89 8.76
C PRO A 46 3.37 -8.67 9.66
N VAL A 47 2.98 -7.56 9.04
CA VAL A 47 2.66 -6.29 9.70
C VAL A 47 1.33 -5.77 9.16
N ARG A 48 0.41 -5.42 10.05
CA ARG A 48 -0.88 -4.82 9.67
C ARG A 48 -0.68 -3.50 8.94
N ARG A 49 -1.15 -3.38 7.71
CA ARG A 49 -1.05 -2.17 6.88
C ARG A 49 -2.30 -1.88 6.09
N ILE A 50 -2.47 -0.61 5.73
CA ILE A 50 -3.39 -0.20 4.66
C ILE A 50 -2.81 -0.73 3.35
N CYS A 51 -3.64 -1.45 2.61
CA CYS A 51 -3.32 -2.05 1.33
C CYS A 51 -4.38 -1.67 0.30
N LEU A 52 -3.97 -1.45 -0.93
CA LEU A 52 -4.86 -1.22 -2.05
C LEU A 52 -5.15 -2.55 -2.76
N VAL A 53 -6.43 -2.88 -2.95
CA VAL A 53 -6.86 -4.03 -3.75
C VAL A 53 -6.58 -3.76 -5.21
N LEU A 54 -5.66 -4.56 -5.74
CA LEU A 54 -5.30 -4.58 -7.14
C LEU A 54 -6.25 -5.52 -7.88
N GLU A 55 -6.29 -6.80 -7.52
CA GLU A 55 -7.11 -7.80 -8.22
C GLU A 55 -8.07 -8.47 -7.25
N PRO A 56 -9.38 -8.49 -7.53
CA PRO A 56 -10.36 -9.16 -6.70
C PRO A 56 -10.33 -10.67 -6.94
N GLY A 57 -10.93 -11.44 -6.03
CA GLY A 57 -11.15 -12.86 -6.20
C GLY A 57 -12.08 -13.42 -5.13
N LYS A 58 -12.67 -14.59 -5.39
CA LYS A 58 -13.69 -15.18 -4.50
C LYS A 58 -13.10 -15.60 -3.15
N THR A 59 -11.89 -16.14 -3.17
CA THR A 59 -11.21 -16.72 -1.99
C THR A 59 -9.92 -15.99 -1.63
N SER A 60 -9.46 -15.07 -2.48
CA SER A 60 -8.31 -14.23 -2.20
C SER A 60 -8.30 -12.98 -3.07
N VAL A 61 -7.59 -11.95 -2.63
CA VAL A 61 -7.35 -10.72 -3.40
C VAL A 61 -5.85 -10.44 -3.50
N GLN A 62 -5.43 -9.82 -4.61
CA GLN A 62 -4.08 -9.28 -4.76
C GLN A 62 -4.05 -7.83 -4.30
N VAL A 63 -3.09 -7.48 -3.45
CA VAL A 63 -2.94 -6.12 -2.93
C VAL A 63 -1.51 -5.61 -3.01
N THR A 64 -1.33 -4.30 -2.88
CA THR A 64 -0.06 -3.66 -2.51
C THR A 64 -0.24 -2.79 -1.27
N TYR A 65 0.79 -2.58 -0.46
CA TYR A 65 0.73 -1.76 0.74
C TYR A 65 1.01 -0.29 0.45
N VAL A 66 0.43 0.58 1.30
CA VAL A 66 0.33 2.02 1.04
C VAL A 66 0.79 2.85 2.26
N PRO A 67 2.12 2.92 2.53
CA PRO A 67 2.66 3.66 3.68
C PRO A 67 2.50 5.17 3.55
N THR A 68 2.56 5.85 4.69
CA THR A 68 2.57 7.32 4.79
C THR A 68 3.95 7.91 5.08
N PHE A 69 4.98 7.11 5.39
CA PHE A 69 6.31 7.59 5.79
C PHE A 69 6.30 8.78 6.77
N LYS A 70 5.53 8.66 7.87
CA LYS A 70 5.28 9.75 8.84
C LYS A 70 4.57 10.96 8.25
N GLU A 71 3.70 10.73 7.27
CA GLU A 71 2.90 11.76 6.59
C GLU A 71 3.74 12.79 5.84
N SER A 72 4.99 12.42 5.49
CA SER A 72 5.86 13.24 4.65
C SER A 72 5.17 13.51 3.31
N THR A 73 5.38 14.68 2.70
CA THR A 73 4.95 14.90 1.31
C THR A 73 6.00 14.42 0.31
N THR A 74 7.24 14.24 0.75
CA THR A 74 8.35 13.76 -0.07
C THR A 74 8.70 12.31 0.27
N LEU A 75 9.14 11.55 -0.74
CA LEU A 75 9.59 10.18 -0.53
C LEU A 75 10.95 10.19 0.21
N PRO A 76 11.14 9.36 1.25
CA PRO A 76 12.44 9.23 1.90
C PRO A 76 13.57 8.95 0.89
N SER A 77 14.67 9.70 0.98
CA SER A 77 15.79 9.65 0.02
C SER A 77 16.52 8.30 -0.04
N THR A 78 16.34 7.47 0.98
CA THR A 78 16.88 6.11 1.07
C THR A 78 16.13 5.10 0.20
N LEU A 79 14.96 5.47 -0.33
CA LEU A 79 14.09 4.61 -1.11
C LEU A 79 14.25 4.85 -2.61
N ASP A 80 14.16 3.77 -3.39
CA ASP A 80 14.16 3.83 -4.84
C ASP A 80 12.85 4.44 -5.35
N LYS A 81 12.92 5.67 -5.88
CA LYS A 81 11.78 6.42 -6.42
C LYS A 81 11.01 5.64 -7.50
N ALA A 82 11.66 4.76 -8.26
CA ALA A 82 11.01 3.97 -9.29
C ALA A 82 10.11 2.84 -8.74
N MET A 83 10.09 2.65 -7.42
CA MET A 83 9.32 1.60 -6.74
C MET A 83 8.13 2.14 -5.95
N TRP A 84 7.81 3.44 -6.09
CA TRP A 84 6.75 4.10 -5.33
C TRP A 84 5.88 4.96 -6.24
N TYR A 85 4.56 4.74 -6.17
CA TYR A 85 3.58 5.56 -6.88
C TYR A 85 2.93 6.53 -5.88
N PRO A 86 3.13 7.86 -6.02
CA PRO A 86 2.59 8.84 -5.07
C PRO A 86 1.07 9.02 -5.18
N PHE A 87 0.42 9.27 -4.05
CA PHE A 87 -0.95 9.79 -3.93
C PHE A 87 -0.88 11.19 -3.32
N MET A 88 -1.65 12.14 -3.86
CA MET A 88 -1.75 13.49 -3.28
C MET A 88 -2.10 13.41 -1.78
N PRO A 89 -1.54 14.29 -0.94
CA PRO A 89 -0.63 15.41 -1.25
C PRO A 89 0.86 15.03 -1.37
N ALA A 90 1.22 13.75 -1.54
CA ALA A 90 2.60 13.41 -1.86
C ALA A 90 3.02 14.05 -3.19
N THR A 91 4.21 14.65 -3.20
CA THR A 91 4.75 15.33 -4.37
C THR A 91 5.18 14.31 -5.42
N LYS A 92 5.23 14.77 -6.67
CA LYS A 92 5.80 14.01 -7.78
C LYS A 92 7.27 13.72 -7.48
N GLU A 93 7.60 12.43 -7.41
CA GLU A 93 8.96 11.93 -7.20
C GLU A 93 9.29 10.98 -8.36
N GLY A 94 10.20 11.38 -9.24
CA GLY A 94 10.49 10.64 -10.48
C GLY A 94 9.49 10.94 -11.61
N SER A 95 9.13 9.92 -12.38
CA SER A 95 8.35 10.08 -13.62
C SER A 95 6.83 9.92 -13.45
N LEU A 96 6.35 9.54 -12.27
CA LEU A 96 4.93 9.22 -12.04
C LEU A 96 4.19 10.42 -11.47
N GLU A 97 3.13 10.86 -12.15
CA GLU A 97 2.23 11.91 -11.64
C GLU A 97 1.46 11.41 -10.42
N PRO A 98 1.34 12.21 -9.33
CA PRO A 98 0.57 11.82 -8.16
C PRO A 98 -0.89 11.45 -8.48
N LEU A 99 -1.33 10.34 -7.91
CA LEU A 99 -2.71 9.89 -7.96
C LEU A 99 -3.61 10.80 -7.11
N PRO A 100 -4.94 10.80 -7.34
CA PRO A 100 -5.90 11.49 -6.48
C PRO A 100 -5.71 11.16 -5.00
N ALA A 101 -5.96 12.14 -4.13
CA ALA A 101 -5.82 11.96 -2.70
C ALA A 101 -6.76 10.86 -2.18
N MET A 102 -6.29 10.09 -1.21
CA MET A 102 -7.13 9.13 -0.50
C MET A 102 -8.09 9.84 0.45
N SER A 103 -9.15 9.14 0.87
CA SER A 103 -10.19 9.62 1.79
C SER A 103 -9.63 10.23 3.09
N ASN A 104 -8.46 9.76 3.54
CA ASN A 104 -7.79 10.24 4.74
C ASN A 104 -7.01 11.56 4.56
N GLY A 105 -6.86 12.06 3.33
CA GLY A 105 -6.14 13.30 3.01
C GLY A 105 -4.61 13.27 3.26
N LYS A 106 -4.03 12.10 3.55
CA LYS A 106 -2.62 11.96 3.92
C LYS A 106 -1.74 11.64 2.72
N ALA A 107 -0.53 12.18 2.73
CA ALA A 107 0.48 11.81 1.74
C ALA A 107 0.86 10.35 1.91
N GLN A 108 0.78 9.61 0.79
CA GLN A 108 0.91 8.17 0.75
C GLN A 108 1.51 7.71 -0.58
N TRP A 109 2.05 6.49 -0.58
CA TRP A 109 2.67 5.89 -1.76
C TRP A 109 2.30 4.43 -1.87
N ALA A 110 1.89 3.95 -3.04
CA ALA A 110 1.77 2.51 -3.27
C ALA A 110 3.14 1.93 -3.60
N SER A 111 3.52 0.81 -2.95
CA SER A 111 4.71 0.06 -3.35
C SER A 111 4.47 -0.63 -4.70
N LEU A 112 5.40 -0.49 -5.62
CA LEU A 112 5.38 -1.13 -6.94
C LEU A 112 6.18 -2.43 -6.98
N ARG A 113 6.79 -2.82 -5.84
CA ARG A 113 7.76 -3.92 -5.79
C ARG A 113 7.13 -5.31 -5.75
N SER A 114 5.98 -5.47 -5.09
CA SER A 114 5.32 -6.76 -5.04
C SER A 114 3.82 -6.65 -4.85
N LYS A 115 3.11 -7.60 -5.46
CA LYS A 115 1.73 -7.94 -5.11
C LYS A 115 1.75 -8.97 -3.99
N GLN A 116 0.77 -8.93 -3.11
CA GLN A 116 0.58 -9.93 -2.06
C GLN A 116 -0.83 -10.47 -2.09
N THR A 117 -0.96 -11.79 -1.94
CA THR A 117 -2.23 -12.49 -1.88
C THR A 117 -2.78 -12.46 -0.45
N ILE A 118 -3.98 -11.92 -0.27
CA ILE A 118 -4.71 -11.95 1.00
C ILE A 118 -5.85 -12.96 0.86
N ALA A 119 -5.80 -14.03 1.66
CA ALA A 119 -6.82 -15.09 1.69
C ALA A 119 -7.64 -15.10 2.99
N LYS A 120 -7.51 -14.06 3.81
CA LYS A 120 -8.28 -13.86 5.05
C LYS A 120 -9.07 -12.56 4.98
N ASP A 121 -10.33 -12.59 5.38
CA ASP A 121 -11.21 -11.42 5.36
C ASP A 121 -10.56 -10.21 6.07
N PRO A 122 -10.37 -9.08 5.36
CA PRO A 122 -9.77 -7.88 5.94
C PRO A 122 -10.83 -6.89 6.44
N ILE A 123 -10.36 -5.80 7.04
CA ILE A 123 -11.21 -4.63 7.39
C ILE A 123 -11.06 -3.62 6.24
N SER A 124 -12.14 -3.08 5.65
CA SER A 124 -12.06 -2.28 4.39
C SER A 124 -12.47 -0.79 4.49
N ASP A 125 -12.02 -0.02 3.49
CA ASP A 125 -12.24 1.37 3.04
C ASP A 125 -12.10 1.38 1.49
N SER A 126 -12.26 2.47 0.73
CA SER A 126 -12.23 2.43 -0.76
C SER A 126 -11.62 3.64 -1.49
N VAL A 127 -11.05 3.41 -2.69
CA VAL A 127 -10.60 4.41 -3.69
C VAL A 127 -11.11 4.09 -5.11
N PRO A 128 -11.12 5.05 -6.06
CA PRO A 128 -11.65 4.83 -7.41
C PRO A 128 -10.91 3.78 -8.26
N VAL A 129 -11.63 3.07 -9.13
CA VAL A 129 -11.11 2.00 -10.02
C VAL A 129 -10.04 2.50 -11.00
N THR A 130 -10.18 3.73 -11.51
CA THR A 130 -9.23 4.36 -12.43
C THR A 130 -7.82 4.46 -11.82
N THR A 131 -7.75 4.84 -10.55
CA THR A 131 -6.51 4.92 -9.76
C THR A 131 -5.76 3.59 -9.73
N VAL A 132 -6.50 2.48 -9.62
CA VAL A 132 -5.87 1.15 -9.51
C VAL A 132 -5.37 0.64 -10.85
N ASN A 133 -6.10 0.90 -11.94
CA ASN A 133 -5.64 0.52 -13.27
C ASN A 133 -4.32 1.21 -13.62
N LEU A 134 -4.13 2.46 -13.20
CA LEU A 134 -2.86 3.18 -13.35
C LEU A 134 -1.72 2.50 -12.56
N ILE A 135 -1.97 2.06 -11.33
CA ILE A 135 -0.96 1.37 -10.51
C ILE A 135 -0.57 0.03 -11.13
N LYS A 136 -1.55 -0.79 -11.53
CA LYS A 136 -1.30 -2.09 -12.16
C LYS A 136 -0.42 -1.98 -13.39
N ALA A 137 -0.66 -0.98 -14.23
CA ALA A 137 0.13 -0.75 -15.44
C ALA A 137 1.59 -0.38 -15.17
N LYS A 138 1.96 -0.02 -13.94
CA LYS A 138 3.32 0.41 -13.55
C LYS A 138 4.05 -0.57 -12.63
N MET A 139 3.41 -1.65 -12.20
CA MET A 139 4.08 -2.67 -11.38
C MET A 139 5.13 -3.43 -12.20
N LYS A 140 6.29 -3.70 -11.60
CA LYS A 140 7.35 -4.53 -12.22
C LYS A 140 7.07 -6.01 -11.93
N ALA A 141 7.43 -6.87 -12.89
CA ALA A 141 7.32 -8.34 -12.77
C ALA A 141 8.30 -8.90 -11.73
#